data_AF-A0A0C9S580-F1
#
_entry.id   AF-A0A0C9S580-F1
#
_cell.length_a   1.000
_cell.length_b   1.000
_cell.length_c   1.000
_cell.angle_alpha   90.00
_cell.angle_beta   90.00
_cell.angle_gamma   90.00
#
_symmetry.space_group_name_H-M   'P 1'
#
loop_
_entity.id
_entity.type
_entity.pdbx_description
1 polymer ?
#
loop_
_entity_poly.entity_id
_entity_poly.type
_entity_poly.pdbx_seq_one_letter_code
_entity_poly.pdbx_strand_id
1 'polypeptide(L)'
;MMKQGRKVHSEPQKRDIEVRIISADDLEDVKRFGKMRCYAVAYIDPHHKTSTQVDDDGGINPVWNEKLLLQADEDLLSDMMAAMTVDIYARGHIRDKVVGTARILIADVIKGGDFSDYSNDPVKCIAVQVWRPLGRPQGILNIWIPPTGRFLLRRLSLSRTARDESLPQVEEKAAESQQEENPTPTLSAAQDKTLPSPTEAE
;
A
#
# COMPACT_ATOMS: atom_id res chain seq x y z
N MET A 1 11.03 -28.99 -54.43
CA MET A 1 9.87 -28.81 -53.53
C MET A 1 10.38 -28.49 -52.14
N MET A 2 10.04 -27.33 -51.58
CA MET A 2 10.40 -26.99 -50.18
C MET A 2 9.18 -27.26 -49.29
N LYS A 3 9.34 -28.08 -48.24
CA LYS A 3 8.31 -28.24 -47.21
C LYS A 3 8.42 -27.07 -46.25
N GLN A 4 7.46 -26.14 -46.28
CA GLN A 4 7.30 -25.18 -45.18
C GLN A 4 6.95 -25.96 -43.91
N GLY A 5 7.81 -25.86 -42.89
CA GLY A 5 7.49 -26.35 -41.55
C GLY A 5 6.33 -25.54 -40.98
N ARG A 6 5.34 -26.20 -40.38
CA ARG A 6 4.33 -25.50 -39.59
C ARG A 6 5.04 -24.80 -38.44
N LYS A 7 4.89 -23.47 -38.34
CA LYS A 7 5.06 -22.81 -37.04
C LYS A 7 4.00 -23.39 -36.12
N VAL A 8 4.42 -24.10 -35.08
CA VAL A 8 3.56 -24.39 -33.95
C VAL A 8 3.41 -23.08 -33.19
N HIS A 9 2.23 -22.48 -33.25
CA HIS A 9 1.87 -21.40 -32.35
C HIS A 9 1.51 -22.04 -31.00
N SER A 10 2.47 -22.06 -30.07
CA SER A 10 2.13 -22.07 -28.65
C SER A 10 1.38 -20.79 -28.33
N GLU A 11 0.30 -20.86 -27.56
CA GLU A 11 -0.27 -19.65 -26.96
C GLU A 11 0.76 -19.06 -25.98
N PRO A 12 0.89 -17.72 -25.90
CA PRO A 12 1.76 -17.10 -24.94
C PRO A 12 1.27 -17.42 -23.52
N GLN A 13 2.18 -17.89 -22.66
CA GLN A 13 1.83 -18.20 -21.28
C GLN A 13 1.53 -16.89 -20.55
N LYS A 14 0.30 -16.74 -20.04
CA LYS A 14 -0.12 -15.53 -19.32
C LYS A 14 0.09 -15.65 -17.82
N ARG A 15 0.47 -14.52 -17.20
CA ARG A 15 0.65 -14.37 -15.76
C ARG A 15 -0.05 -13.12 -15.25
N ASP A 16 -0.79 -13.30 -14.16
CA ASP A 16 -1.46 -12.20 -13.47
C ASP A 16 -0.62 -11.71 -12.28
N ILE A 17 -0.36 -10.39 -12.28
CA ILE A 17 0.40 -9.64 -11.30
C ILE A 17 -0.55 -8.75 -10.51
N GLU A 18 -0.58 -8.91 -9.19
CA GLU A 18 -1.28 -8.02 -8.28
C GLU A 18 -0.42 -6.81 -7.92
N VAL A 19 -1.00 -5.61 -7.99
CA VAL A 19 -0.42 -4.36 -7.47
C VAL A 19 -1.46 -3.62 -6.65
N ARG A 20 -1.05 -2.72 -5.75
CA ARG A 20 -1.99 -1.84 -5.04
C ARG A 20 -1.63 -0.38 -5.26
N ILE A 21 -2.51 0.34 -5.96
CA ILE A 21 -2.39 1.78 -6.17
C ILE A 21 -2.89 2.47 -4.89
N ILE A 22 -2.01 3.19 -4.18
CA ILE A 22 -2.34 3.75 -2.87
C ILE A 22 -2.95 5.15 -3.02
N SER A 23 -2.15 6.09 -3.49
CA SER A 23 -2.50 7.49 -3.67
C SER A 23 -1.59 8.13 -4.71
N ALA A 24 -1.90 9.35 -5.11
CA ALA A 24 -0.91 10.27 -5.65
C ALA A 24 -0.95 11.61 -4.89
N ASP A 25 0.16 12.34 -4.91
CA ASP A 25 0.34 13.63 -4.24
C ASP A 25 0.85 14.67 -5.26
N ASP A 26 0.51 15.95 -5.09
CA ASP A 26 0.94 17.11 -5.92
C ASP A 26 0.75 16.93 -7.45
N LEU A 27 -0.37 16.35 -7.88
CA LEU A 27 -0.69 16.26 -9.30
C LEU A 27 -0.94 17.65 -9.94
N GLU A 28 -0.73 17.77 -11.25
CA GLU A 28 -1.12 18.98 -12.00
C GLU A 28 -2.65 19.11 -12.05
N ASP A 29 -3.21 20.24 -11.60
CA ASP A 29 -4.64 20.51 -11.82
C ASP A 29 -4.90 20.80 -13.30
N VAL A 30 -5.40 19.79 -14.01
CA VAL A 30 -5.79 19.88 -15.41
C VAL A 30 -7.21 20.42 -15.60
N LYS A 31 -7.94 20.79 -14.54
CA LYS A 31 -9.24 21.44 -14.63
C LYS A 31 -9.12 22.96 -14.49
N ARG A 32 -10.08 23.67 -15.10
CA ARG A 32 -10.25 25.12 -14.93
C ARG A 32 -11.44 25.47 -14.03
N PHE A 33 -12.38 24.53 -13.88
CA PHE A 33 -13.63 24.70 -13.15
C PHE A 33 -14.07 23.36 -12.54
N GLY A 34 -14.62 23.40 -11.33
CA GLY A 34 -15.10 22.23 -10.59
C GLY A 34 -13.97 21.35 -10.02
N LYS A 35 -14.30 20.49 -9.03
CA LYS A 35 -13.33 19.57 -8.42
C LYS A 35 -12.62 18.71 -9.47
N MET A 36 -11.30 18.62 -9.38
CA MET A 36 -10.55 17.51 -9.99
C MET A 36 -10.98 16.20 -9.31
N ARG A 37 -11.18 15.14 -10.10
CA ARG A 37 -11.69 13.83 -9.67
C ARG A 37 -10.93 12.78 -10.45
N CYS A 38 -10.25 11.86 -9.79
CA CYS A 38 -9.10 11.18 -10.37
C CYS A 38 -9.22 9.66 -10.30
N TYR A 39 -8.78 8.97 -11.35
CA TYR A 39 -8.61 7.52 -11.36
C TYR A 39 -7.30 7.14 -12.05
N ALA A 40 -6.71 6.02 -11.64
CA ALA A 40 -5.51 5.47 -12.26
C ALA A 40 -5.87 4.30 -13.17
N VAL A 41 -5.12 4.14 -14.27
CA VAL A 41 -5.20 3.00 -15.19
C VAL A 41 -3.82 2.37 -15.26
N ALA A 42 -3.66 1.20 -14.65
CA ALA A 42 -2.42 0.45 -14.63
C ALA A 42 -2.45 -0.68 -15.66
N TYR A 43 -1.30 -0.94 -16.27
CA TYR A 43 -1.12 -2.02 -17.25
C TYR A 43 0.36 -2.37 -17.45
N ILE A 44 0.61 -3.53 -18.04
CA ILE A 44 1.94 -3.96 -18.51
C ILE A 44 1.86 -4.14 -20.02
N ASP A 45 0.96 -5.04 -20.48
CA ASP A 45 0.48 -5.05 -21.86
C ASP A 45 -0.53 -3.89 -22.10
N PRO A 46 -0.30 -2.98 -23.06
CA PRO A 46 -1.27 -1.94 -23.44
C PRO A 46 -2.67 -2.44 -23.81
N HIS A 47 -2.84 -3.71 -24.20
CA HIS A 47 -4.13 -4.32 -24.51
C HIS A 47 -4.91 -4.81 -23.28
N HIS A 48 -4.23 -5.07 -22.15
CA HIS A 48 -4.85 -5.58 -20.92
C HIS A 48 -4.74 -4.54 -19.79
N LYS A 49 -5.60 -3.52 -19.84
CA LYS A 49 -5.62 -2.40 -18.88
C LYS A 49 -6.65 -2.62 -17.75
N THR A 50 -6.25 -2.28 -16.52
CA THR A 50 -7.10 -2.35 -15.32
C THR A 50 -7.11 -0.99 -14.62
N SER A 51 -8.28 -0.50 -14.20
CA SER A 51 -8.45 0.84 -13.60
C SER A 51 -8.91 0.80 -12.15
N THR A 52 -8.53 1.80 -11.37
CA THR A 52 -9.16 2.09 -10.07
C THR A 52 -10.57 2.67 -10.24
N GLN A 53 -11.31 2.75 -9.14
CA GLN A 53 -12.43 3.68 -9.00
C GLN A 53 -11.97 5.15 -9.12
N VAL A 54 -12.94 6.04 -9.28
CA VAL A 54 -12.72 7.49 -9.24
C VAL A 54 -12.74 7.94 -7.78
N ASP A 55 -11.69 8.65 -7.36
CA ASP A 55 -11.74 9.53 -6.20
C ASP A 55 -12.42 10.84 -6.62
N ASP A 56 -13.57 11.13 -6.02
CA ASP A 56 -14.39 12.30 -6.32
C ASP A 56 -13.99 13.56 -5.50
N ASP A 57 -13.11 13.43 -4.51
CA ASP A 57 -12.82 14.45 -3.49
C ASP A 57 -11.33 14.82 -3.32
N GLY A 58 -10.40 13.88 -3.47
CA GLY A 58 -8.96 14.11 -3.22
C GLY A 58 -8.26 15.10 -4.16
N GLY A 59 -8.88 15.43 -5.30
CA GLY A 59 -8.39 16.49 -6.19
C GLY A 59 -7.01 16.20 -6.78
N ILE A 60 -6.02 17.02 -6.41
CA ILE A 60 -4.61 16.82 -6.81
C ILE A 60 -3.84 15.83 -5.93
N ASN A 61 -4.44 15.40 -4.81
CA ASN A 61 -3.88 14.41 -3.88
C ASN A 61 -4.82 13.19 -3.73
N PRO A 62 -5.16 12.46 -4.81
CA PRO A 62 -6.19 11.42 -4.76
C PRO A 62 -5.74 10.16 -4.01
N VAL A 63 -6.69 9.50 -3.32
CA VAL A 63 -6.46 8.26 -2.57
C VAL A 63 -7.39 7.15 -3.07
N TRP A 64 -6.81 6.06 -3.57
CA TRP A 64 -7.54 4.92 -4.13
C TRP A 64 -7.45 3.66 -3.25
N ASN A 65 -6.26 3.37 -2.71
CA ASN A 65 -5.96 2.18 -1.89
C ASN A 65 -6.45 0.83 -2.50
N GLU A 66 -6.51 0.75 -3.83
CA GLU A 66 -7.19 -0.32 -4.56
C GLU A 66 -6.19 -1.35 -5.11
N LYS A 67 -6.51 -2.64 -4.95
CA LYS A 67 -5.70 -3.74 -5.49
C LYS A 67 -6.16 -4.05 -6.93
N LEU A 68 -5.28 -3.78 -7.89
CA LEU A 68 -5.50 -4.11 -9.29
C LEU A 68 -4.80 -5.43 -9.65
N LEU A 69 -5.37 -6.15 -10.61
CA LEU A 69 -4.77 -7.33 -11.22
C LEU A 69 -4.39 -6.96 -12.66
N LEU A 70 -3.11 -7.11 -13.00
CA LEU A 70 -2.54 -6.81 -14.31
C LEU A 70 -2.12 -8.11 -14.99
N GLN A 71 -2.64 -8.35 -16.19
CA GLN A 71 -2.27 -9.52 -16.98
C GLN A 71 -1.18 -9.16 -18.00
N ALA A 72 -0.20 -10.04 -18.15
CA ALA A 72 0.84 -9.95 -19.17
C ALA A 72 1.26 -11.34 -19.65
N ASP A 73 1.85 -11.40 -20.83
CA ASP A 73 2.49 -12.61 -21.35
C ASP A 73 3.88 -12.76 -20.70
N GLU A 74 4.30 -13.98 -20.35
CA GLU A 74 5.59 -14.22 -19.66
C GLU A 74 6.80 -13.81 -20.52
N ASP A 75 6.67 -13.89 -21.85
CA ASP A 75 7.65 -13.34 -22.81
C ASP A 75 7.83 -11.83 -22.64
N LEU A 76 6.73 -11.08 -22.42
CA LEU A 76 6.76 -9.63 -22.17
C LEU A 76 7.29 -9.33 -20.77
N LEU A 77 7.05 -10.18 -19.77
CA LEU A 77 7.62 -10.05 -18.43
C LEU A 77 9.12 -10.39 -18.36
N SER A 78 9.63 -11.13 -19.35
CA SER A 78 11.03 -11.52 -19.46
C SER A 78 11.92 -10.48 -20.16
N ASP A 79 11.34 -9.44 -20.77
CA ASP A 79 12.10 -8.32 -21.32
C ASP A 79 12.67 -7.45 -20.17
N MET A 80 13.96 -7.14 -20.24
CA MET A 80 14.63 -6.23 -19.30
C MET A 80 14.01 -4.82 -19.31
N MET A 81 13.44 -4.40 -20.45
CA MET A 81 12.76 -3.11 -20.63
C MET A 81 11.25 -3.17 -20.32
N ALA A 82 10.74 -4.32 -19.88
CA ALA A 82 9.35 -4.48 -19.46
C ALA A 82 9.00 -3.47 -18.37
N ALA A 83 7.90 -2.73 -18.54
CA ALA A 83 7.51 -1.68 -17.62
C ALA A 83 6.00 -1.69 -17.35
N MET A 84 5.63 -1.74 -16.07
CA MET A 84 4.30 -1.33 -15.66
C MET A 84 4.16 0.17 -15.92
N THR A 85 3.07 0.54 -16.60
CA THR A 85 2.68 1.93 -16.83
C THR A 85 1.42 2.22 -16.06
N VAL A 86 1.37 3.37 -15.38
CA VAL A 86 0.18 3.85 -14.66
C VAL A 86 -0.17 5.24 -15.18
N ASP A 87 -1.23 5.31 -16.00
CA ASP A 87 -1.79 6.57 -16.50
C ASP A 87 -2.80 7.11 -15.47
N ILE A 88 -2.65 8.36 -15.03
CA ILE A 88 -3.60 9.02 -14.12
C ILE A 88 -4.52 9.94 -14.94
N TYR A 89 -5.82 9.82 -14.75
CA TYR A 89 -6.84 10.55 -15.49
C TYR A 89 -7.74 11.39 -14.58
N ALA A 90 -8.02 12.62 -14.99
CA ALA A 90 -9.04 13.47 -14.38
C ALA A 90 -10.37 13.32 -15.13
N ARG A 91 -11.42 12.88 -14.42
CA ARG A 91 -12.77 12.66 -14.95
C ARG A 91 -13.40 13.98 -15.39
N GLY A 92 -13.68 14.10 -16.69
CA GLY A 92 -14.33 15.24 -17.33
C GLY A 92 -15.84 15.06 -17.49
N HIS A 93 -16.48 16.00 -18.19
CA HIS A 93 -17.90 15.92 -18.58
C HIS A 93 -18.11 15.45 -20.03
N ILE A 94 -17.09 15.62 -20.89
CA ILE A 94 -17.13 15.27 -22.33
C ILE A 94 -16.05 14.23 -22.66
N ARG A 95 -14.85 14.42 -22.13
CA ARG A 95 -13.71 13.50 -22.24
C ARG A 95 -12.81 13.63 -21.02
N ASP A 96 -12.24 12.53 -20.60
CA ASP A 96 -11.29 12.46 -19.48
C ASP A 96 -9.89 12.90 -19.93
N LYS A 97 -9.20 13.66 -19.09
CA LYS A 97 -7.87 14.22 -19.37
C LYS A 97 -6.79 13.37 -18.75
N VAL A 98 -5.72 13.09 -19.47
CA VAL A 98 -4.47 12.60 -18.86
C VAL A 98 -3.90 13.71 -17.98
N VAL A 99 -3.60 13.38 -16.74
CA VAL A 99 -2.90 14.24 -15.77
C VAL A 99 -1.39 14.01 -15.90
N GLY A 100 -1.01 12.74 -15.91
CA GLY A 100 0.36 12.30 -16.13
C GLY A 100 0.46 10.77 -16.06
N THR A 101 1.64 10.27 -16.33
CA THR A 101 1.96 8.84 -16.39
C THR A 101 3.17 8.54 -15.51
N ALA A 102 3.09 7.48 -14.72
CA ALA A 102 4.23 6.87 -14.03
C ALA A 102 4.66 5.59 -14.76
N ARG A 103 5.96 5.27 -14.73
CA ARG A 103 6.53 4.04 -15.30
C ARG A 103 7.46 3.38 -14.30
N ILE A 104 7.33 2.06 -14.15
CA ILE A 104 8.08 1.23 -13.21
C ILE A 104 8.60 0.02 -13.98
N LEU A 105 9.93 -0.21 -14.02
CA LEU A 105 10.49 -1.40 -14.66
C LEU A 105 10.11 -2.64 -13.85
N ILE A 106 9.68 -3.71 -14.54
CA ILE A 106 9.25 -4.96 -13.91
C ILE A 106 10.44 -5.62 -13.19
N ALA A 107 11.62 -5.60 -13.79
CA ALA A 107 12.85 -6.16 -13.22
C ALA A 107 13.27 -5.50 -11.88
N ASP A 108 12.95 -4.22 -11.67
CA ASP A 108 13.26 -3.52 -10.41
C ASP A 108 12.36 -3.98 -9.27
N VAL A 109 11.15 -4.49 -9.58
CA VAL A 109 10.08 -4.72 -8.59
C VAL A 109 9.74 -6.20 -8.39
N ILE A 110 9.63 -6.99 -9.45
CA ILE A 110 9.34 -8.44 -9.38
C ILE A 110 10.64 -9.23 -9.60
N LYS A 111 10.83 -10.32 -8.83
CA LYS A 111 11.91 -11.28 -9.05
C LYS A 111 11.39 -12.47 -9.87
N GLY A 112 12.17 -12.90 -10.87
CA GLY A 112 11.86 -14.05 -11.71
C GLY A 112 12.32 -15.36 -11.07
N GLY A 113 11.37 -16.25 -10.76
CA GLY A 113 11.58 -17.56 -10.16
C GLY A 113 10.29 -18.08 -9.51
N ASP A 114 10.39 -19.17 -8.76
CA ASP A 114 9.23 -19.83 -8.14
C ASP A 114 8.70 -19.09 -6.89
N PHE A 115 7.39 -19.21 -6.65
CA PHE A 115 6.70 -18.45 -5.58
C PHE A 115 7.14 -18.81 -4.15
N SER A 116 7.82 -19.95 -3.96
CA SER A 116 8.38 -20.40 -2.67
C SER A 116 9.52 -19.52 -2.17
N ASP A 117 10.40 -19.12 -3.09
CA ASP A 117 11.76 -18.68 -2.76
C ASP A 117 11.78 -17.22 -2.26
N TYR A 118 10.76 -16.46 -2.64
CA TYR A 118 10.56 -15.05 -2.27
C TYR A 118 9.59 -14.86 -1.11
N SER A 119 9.23 -15.93 -0.40
CA SER A 119 8.31 -15.88 0.76
C SER A 119 8.80 -15.00 1.92
N ASN A 120 10.09 -14.65 1.94
CA ASN A 120 10.72 -13.73 2.90
C ASN A 120 11.06 -12.33 2.33
N ASP A 121 10.88 -12.08 1.03
CA ASP A 121 11.09 -10.74 0.48
C ASP A 121 9.94 -9.79 0.89
N PRO A 122 10.23 -8.56 1.34
CA PRO A 122 9.19 -7.61 1.71
C PRO A 122 8.43 -7.09 0.47
N VAL A 123 7.16 -6.73 0.67
CA VAL A 123 6.38 -5.95 -0.31
C VAL A 123 7.07 -4.61 -0.54
N LYS A 124 7.38 -4.28 -1.79
CA LYS A 124 8.02 -3.03 -2.17
C LYS A 124 6.99 -1.91 -2.15
N CYS A 125 7.10 -1.02 -1.18
CA CYS A 125 6.36 0.23 -1.13
C CYS A 125 7.24 1.29 -1.82
N ILE A 126 6.79 1.82 -2.96
CA ILE A 126 7.58 2.77 -3.76
C ILE A 126 6.78 4.04 -4.06
N ALA A 127 7.51 5.16 -4.09
CA ALA A 127 7.05 6.47 -4.52
C ALA A 127 7.68 6.75 -5.90
N VAL A 128 6.85 7.02 -6.91
CA VAL A 128 7.26 7.09 -8.32
C VAL A 128 6.92 8.46 -8.90
N GLN A 129 7.87 9.10 -9.56
CA GLN A 129 7.64 10.38 -10.23
C GLN A 129 6.57 10.26 -11.32
N VAL A 130 5.51 11.06 -11.22
CA VAL A 130 4.52 11.22 -12.29
C VAL A 130 5.04 12.25 -13.30
N TRP A 131 4.89 11.93 -14.60
CA TRP A 131 5.33 12.77 -15.71
C TRP A 131 4.13 13.27 -16.50
N ARG A 132 4.03 14.59 -16.70
CA ARG A 132 2.96 15.18 -17.51
C ARG A 132 3.09 14.81 -18.99
N PRO A 133 1.99 14.86 -19.78
CA PRO A 133 2.06 14.69 -21.24
C PRO A 133 3.03 15.65 -21.96
N LEU A 134 3.38 16.77 -21.33
CA LEU A 134 4.35 17.77 -21.81
C LEU A 134 5.80 17.52 -21.30
N GLY A 135 6.10 16.32 -20.80
CA GLY A 135 7.45 15.89 -20.42
C GLY A 135 8.02 16.49 -19.14
N ARG A 136 7.27 17.36 -18.43
CA ARG A 136 7.68 17.90 -17.13
C ARG A 136 7.23 16.97 -16.00
N PRO A 137 8.11 16.62 -15.04
CA PRO A 137 7.68 15.95 -13.82
C PRO A 137 6.72 16.88 -13.04
N GLN A 138 5.72 16.29 -12.40
CA GLN A 138 4.92 16.88 -11.31
C GLN A 138 4.10 15.78 -10.64
N GLY A 139 4.10 15.77 -9.32
CA GLY A 139 3.40 14.81 -8.48
C GLY A 139 4.09 13.45 -8.34
N ILE A 140 3.70 12.72 -7.29
CA ILE A 140 4.26 11.43 -6.88
C ILE A 140 3.13 10.40 -6.82
N LEU A 141 3.37 9.19 -7.34
CA LEU A 141 2.48 8.05 -7.23
C LEU A 141 2.99 7.09 -6.16
N ASN A 142 2.16 6.79 -5.15
CA ASN A 142 2.45 5.80 -4.11
C ASN A 142 1.82 4.46 -4.49
N ILE A 143 2.63 3.41 -4.56
CA ILE A 143 2.20 2.08 -5.02
C ILE A 143 2.92 0.98 -4.23
N TRP A 144 2.18 -0.09 -3.91
CA TRP A 144 2.74 -1.31 -3.30
C TRP A 144 2.78 -2.44 -4.31
N ILE A 145 3.94 -3.08 -4.45
CA ILE A 145 4.18 -4.18 -5.40
C ILE A 145 4.78 -5.37 -4.63
N PRO A 146 4.11 -6.54 -4.59
CA PRO A 146 4.67 -7.75 -4.01
C PRO A 146 5.79 -8.31 -4.92
N PRO A 147 6.92 -8.78 -4.36
CA PRO A 147 8.10 -9.19 -5.13
C PRO A 147 7.88 -10.44 -6.00
N THR A 148 6.87 -11.25 -5.70
CA THR A 148 6.40 -12.40 -6.49
C THR A 148 5.42 -12.03 -7.61
N GLY A 149 4.91 -10.80 -7.59
CA GLY A 149 3.71 -10.40 -8.32
C GLY A 149 2.38 -10.83 -7.67
N ARG A 150 2.35 -11.37 -6.44
CA ARG A 150 1.09 -11.67 -5.72
C ARG A 150 1.18 -11.33 -4.22
N PHE A 151 0.16 -10.68 -3.67
CA PHE A 151 0.08 -10.39 -2.23
C PHE A 151 -0.22 -11.69 -1.47
N LEU A 152 0.85 -12.42 -1.15
CA LEU A 152 0.77 -13.67 -0.38
C LEU A 152 0.01 -13.41 0.94
N LEU A 153 -1.13 -14.09 1.12
CA LEU A 153 -1.76 -14.20 2.43
C LEU A 153 -0.75 -14.88 3.37
N ARG A 154 -0.21 -14.11 4.33
CA ARG A 154 0.83 -14.57 5.27
C ARG A 154 0.31 -15.74 6.10
N ARG A 155 0.56 -16.97 5.66
CA ARG A 155 0.06 -18.22 6.26
C ARG A 155 0.81 -18.62 7.54
N LEU A 156 1.14 -17.64 8.38
CA LEU A 156 1.88 -17.76 9.64
C LEU A 156 1.28 -16.86 10.74
N SER A 157 0.00 -17.08 11.03
CA SER A 157 -0.61 -16.78 12.35
C SER A 157 -1.29 -18.00 12.97
N LEU A 158 -1.06 -19.19 12.42
CA LEU A 158 -1.51 -20.46 12.98
C LEU A 158 -0.41 -21.10 13.83
N SER A 159 -0.54 -20.91 15.15
CA SER A 159 -0.07 -21.80 16.23
C SER A 159 1.32 -22.44 16.10
N ARG A 160 2.28 -21.94 16.90
CA ARG A 160 3.34 -22.79 17.47
C ARG A 160 3.10 -22.97 18.98
N THR A 161 1.93 -23.52 19.32
CA THR A 161 1.41 -23.69 20.68
C THR A 161 1.04 -25.14 20.98
N ALA A 162 2.07 -25.98 21.05
CA ALA A 162 2.12 -27.28 21.74
C ALA A 162 3.61 -27.47 22.08
N ARG A 163 3.98 -27.40 23.37
CA ARG A 163 4.32 -28.53 24.26
C ARG A 163 5.58 -29.29 23.80
N ASP A 164 6.56 -29.54 24.67
CA ASP A 164 6.35 -30.00 26.05
C ASP A 164 7.33 -29.48 27.11
N GLU A 165 6.92 -29.64 28.37
CA GLU A 165 7.65 -29.70 29.65
C GLU A 165 9.14 -29.25 29.75
N SER A 166 9.39 -28.23 30.57
CA SER A 166 10.06 -28.41 31.88
C SER A 166 10.25 -27.09 32.64
N LEU A 167 9.55 -26.93 33.77
CA LEU A 167 9.79 -25.85 34.74
C LEU A 167 10.51 -26.44 35.97
N PRO A 168 11.72 -25.99 36.32
CA PRO A 168 12.31 -26.36 37.61
C PRO A 168 11.55 -25.66 38.73
N GLN A 169 10.92 -26.45 39.62
CA GLN A 169 10.31 -25.93 40.84
C GLN A 169 11.40 -25.47 41.81
N VAL A 170 11.18 -24.31 42.44
CA VAL A 170 11.97 -23.83 43.58
C VAL A 170 10.99 -23.64 44.74
N GLU A 171 10.74 -24.73 45.47
CA GLU A 171 9.86 -24.72 46.63
C GLU A 171 10.67 -24.39 47.90
N GLU A 172 10.33 -23.24 48.46
CA GLU A 172 10.42 -22.81 49.85
C GLU A 172 11.50 -23.38 50.80
N LYS A 173 12.22 -22.45 51.47
CA LYS A 173 12.67 -22.68 52.85
C LYS A 173 12.54 -21.42 53.69
N ALA A 174 11.84 -21.54 54.82
CA ALA A 174 11.35 -20.41 55.61
C ALA A 174 12.40 -19.78 56.54
N ALA A 175 12.12 -18.52 56.92
CA ALA A 175 12.53 -17.90 58.18
C ALA A 175 11.37 -16.99 58.64
N GLU A 176 10.98 -17.09 59.91
CA GLU A 176 9.79 -16.43 60.48
C GLU A 176 10.10 -15.06 61.12
N SER A 177 9.04 -14.46 61.69
CA SER A 177 9.02 -13.35 62.66
C SER A 177 9.17 -11.91 62.10
N GLN A 178 8.39 -10.91 62.56
CA GLN A 178 7.26 -10.93 63.51
C GLN A 178 6.28 -9.75 63.30
N GLN A 179 5.28 -9.67 64.18
CA GLN A 179 4.18 -8.69 64.34
C GLN A 179 4.63 -7.20 64.40
N GLU A 180 3.79 -6.16 64.34
CA GLU A 180 2.31 -5.95 64.37
C GLU A 180 1.98 -4.76 63.39
N GLU A 181 0.85 -4.06 63.21
CA GLU A 181 -0.50 -3.93 63.82
C GLU A 181 -1.50 -3.33 62.76
N ASN A 182 -2.59 -2.69 63.20
CA ASN A 182 -3.63 -1.95 62.45
C ASN A 182 -4.17 -0.85 63.42
N PRO A 183 -4.98 0.18 63.05
CA PRO A 183 -5.89 0.27 61.90
C PRO A 183 -6.00 1.65 61.17
N THR A 184 -6.93 1.73 60.22
CA THR A 184 -7.55 2.94 59.58
C THR A 184 -8.67 3.57 60.44
N PRO A 185 -9.43 4.63 60.03
CA PRO A 185 -9.27 5.68 58.98
C PRO A 185 -9.55 7.13 59.50
N THR A 186 -9.70 8.14 58.62
CA THR A 186 -10.84 9.13 58.54
C THR A 186 -10.48 10.42 57.75
N LEU A 187 -11.48 11.11 57.16
CA LEU A 187 -11.35 12.35 56.36
C LEU A 187 -11.76 13.63 57.14
N SER A 188 -11.15 14.78 56.78
CA SER A 188 -11.79 16.12 56.76
C SER A 188 -10.96 17.01 55.79
N ALA A 189 -11.47 17.84 54.86
CA ALA A 189 -12.76 18.54 54.62
C ALA A 189 -12.85 19.98 55.16
N ALA A 190 -13.57 20.82 54.39
CA ALA A 190 -13.79 22.27 54.47
C ALA A 190 -12.60 23.20 54.08
N GLN A 191 -12.77 24.47 53.63
CA GLN A 191 -13.62 25.15 52.62
C GLN A 191 -13.49 26.70 52.81
N ASP A 192 -14.23 27.51 52.02
CA ASP A 192 -14.35 29.00 52.04
C ASP A 192 -13.15 29.82 51.49
N LYS A 193 -13.29 31.02 50.86
CA LYS A 193 -14.50 31.84 50.57
C LYS A 193 -14.36 32.79 49.34
N THR A 194 -15.43 32.86 48.52
CA THR A 194 -16.05 34.03 47.83
C THR A 194 -15.25 35.17 47.12
N LEU A 195 -15.26 35.16 45.77
CA LEU A 195 -15.83 36.17 44.82
C LEU A 195 -15.30 37.67 44.77
N PRO A 196 -15.76 38.61 43.87
CA PRO A 196 -14.87 39.11 42.78
C PRO A 196 -14.85 40.64 42.46
N SER A 197 -14.08 41.01 41.42
CA SER A 197 -14.24 42.18 40.50
C SER A 197 -14.00 43.62 41.04
N PRO A 198 -14.05 44.69 40.20
CA PRO A 198 -13.39 44.95 38.89
C PRO A 198 -12.54 46.27 38.94
N THR A 199 -12.00 46.77 37.80
CA THR A 199 -11.84 48.21 37.43
C THR A 199 -11.24 48.33 36.01
N GLU A 200 -11.53 49.42 35.28
CA GLU A 200 -11.11 49.76 33.90
C GLU A 200 -9.99 50.85 33.87
N ALA A 201 -9.85 51.53 32.72
CA ALA A 201 -8.92 52.62 32.37
C ALA A 201 -7.50 52.18 31.90
N GLU A 202 -6.92 52.75 30.84
CA GLU A 202 -7.43 53.76 29.87
C GLU A 202 -6.85 53.52 28.47
#